data_AF-A0A1U7VVG2-F1
#
_entry.id   AF-A0A1U7VVG2-F1
#
_cell.length_a   1.000
_cell.length_b   1.000
_cell.length_c   1.000
_cell.angle_alpha   90.00
_cell.angle_beta   90.00
_cell.angle_gamma   90.00
#
_symmetry.space_group_name_H-M   'P 1'
#
loop_
_entity.id
_entity.type
_entity.pdbx_description
1 polymer ?
#
loop_
_entity_poly.entity_id
_entity_poly.type
_entity_poly.pdbx_seq_one_letter_code
_entity_poly.pdbx_strand_id
1 'polypeptide(L)'
;MLRSNGFFVNYQTLLSRMIISRHSCSKLFIGGLCYDTNEPVLKQAFEQHGEIIEVKVICDHKSGKSKGYGFVKFTSETAASKALKEMDGQLLDGRNIRISYAHKE
;
A
#
# COMPACT_ATOMS: atom_id res chain seq x y z
N MET A 1 30.36 27.81 -13.17
CA MET A 1 28.98 27.60 -12.65
C MET A 1 28.49 26.25 -13.16
N LEU A 2 28.71 25.16 -12.41
CA LEU A 2 28.23 23.82 -12.79
C LEU A 2 26.89 23.60 -12.10
N ARG A 3 25.82 23.53 -12.89
CA ARG A 3 24.47 23.19 -12.41
C ARG A 3 24.43 21.68 -12.16
N SER A 4 24.38 21.33 -10.87
CA SER A 4 24.05 20.01 -10.35
C SER A 4 22.75 19.50 -10.95
N ASN A 5 22.74 18.22 -11.38
CA ASN A 5 21.54 17.36 -11.43
C ASN A 5 22.02 15.90 -11.55
N GLY A 6 22.71 15.42 -10.51
CA GLY A 6 23.00 14.00 -10.34
C GLY A 6 21.71 13.29 -9.95
N PHE A 7 21.04 12.65 -10.91
CA PHE A 7 20.01 11.66 -10.63
C PHE A 7 20.68 10.45 -9.96
N PHE A 8 20.77 10.48 -8.63
CA PHE A 8 21.10 9.31 -7.82
C PHE A 8 19.93 8.32 -7.91
N VAL A 9 20.01 7.43 -8.90
CA VAL A 9 19.21 6.21 -8.87
C VAL A 9 19.75 5.38 -7.71
N ASN A 10 19.04 5.40 -6.58
CA ASN A 10 19.41 4.67 -5.37
C ASN A 10 19.31 3.17 -5.66
N TYR A 11 20.43 2.51 -5.96
CA TYR A 11 20.49 1.04 -6.10
C TYR A 11 20.03 0.29 -4.83
N GLN A 12 19.91 0.98 -3.70
CA GLN A 12 19.30 0.49 -2.47
C GLN A 12 17.81 0.11 -2.63
N THR A 13 17.05 0.75 -3.53
CA THR A 13 15.61 0.44 -3.74
C THR A 13 15.35 -0.69 -4.72
N LEU A 14 16.36 -1.12 -5.49
CA LEU A 14 16.24 -2.26 -6.41
C LEU A 14 16.62 -3.59 -5.76
N LEU A 15 17.49 -3.57 -4.75
CA LEU A 15 17.96 -4.79 -4.07
C LEU A 15 17.03 -5.27 -2.94
N SER A 16 16.11 -4.43 -2.44
CA SER A 16 15.07 -4.84 -1.49
C SER A 16 14.04 -5.82 -2.10
N ARG A 17 14.05 -6.04 -3.42
CA ARG A 17 13.14 -6.99 -4.10
C ARG A 17 13.59 -8.45 -4.06
N MET A 18 14.82 -8.78 -3.64
CA MET A 18 15.32 -10.16 -3.68
C MET A 18 15.52 -10.85 -2.32
N ILE A 19 15.17 -10.22 -1.19
CA ILE A 19 15.20 -10.87 0.14
C ILE A 19 13.93 -10.53 0.94
N ILE A 20 12.75 -10.91 0.43
CA ILE A 20 11.57 -11.01 1.29
C ILE A 20 11.15 -12.47 1.31
N SER A 21 11.64 -13.12 2.37
CA SER A 21 11.49 -14.53 2.69
C SER A 21 10.04 -14.96 2.73
N ARG A 22 9.88 -16.26 2.49
CA ARG A 22 8.65 -17.00 2.23
C ARG A 22 7.65 -16.92 3.40
N HIS A 23 6.37 -16.84 3.03
CA HIS A 23 5.20 -17.18 3.86
C HIS A 23 5.06 -16.45 5.20
N SER A 24 4.15 -15.47 5.27
CA SER A 24 3.14 -15.30 6.33
C SER A 24 2.31 -14.02 6.08
N CYS A 25 1.09 -14.00 6.60
CA CYS A 25 -0.11 -13.25 6.19
C CYS A 25 -0.03 -11.71 6.23
N SER A 26 0.93 -11.11 5.54
CA SER A 26 1.21 -9.66 5.59
C SER A 26 0.54 -8.86 4.46
N LYS A 27 -0.32 -9.50 3.66
CA LYS A 27 -1.08 -8.83 2.61
C LYS A 27 -2.47 -8.48 3.13
N LEU A 28 -2.81 -7.20 3.03
CA LEU A 28 -4.10 -6.64 3.39
C LEU A 28 -4.86 -6.23 2.12
N PHE A 29 -6.15 -6.52 2.13
CA PHE A 29 -7.15 -5.94 1.24
C PHE A 29 -7.72 -4.68 1.90
N ILE A 30 -7.87 -3.62 1.12
CA ILE A 30 -8.46 -2.37 1.56
C ILE A 30 -9.64 -2.08 0.63
N GLY A 31 -10.86 -2.12 1.14
CA GLY A 31 -12.08 -1.72 0.44
C GLY A 31 -12.62 -0.39 0.96
N GLY A 32 -13.63 0.16 0.28
CA GLY A 32 -14.27 1.41 0.69
C GLY A 32 -13.45 2.68 0.38
N LEU A 33 -12.41 2.58 -0.46
CA LEU A 33 -11.61 3.73 -0.86
C LEU A 33 -12.43 4.73 -1.70
N CYS A 34 -12.07 6.00 -1.61
CA CYS A 34 -12.63 7.02 -2.48
C CYS A 34 -12.17 6.82 -3.92
N TYR A 35 -12.94 7.37 -4.86
CA TYR A 35 -12.59 7.32 -6.28
C TYR A 35 -11.29 8.07 -6.57
N ASP A 36 -10.95 9.07 -5.75
CA ASP A 36 -9.74 9.89 -5.84
C ASP A 36 -8.54 9.25 -5.12
N THR A 37 -8.74 8.18 -4.34
CA THR A 37 -7.65 7.57 -3.59
C THR A 37 -6.69 6.81 -4.51
N ASN A 38 -5.42 7.20 -4.46
CA ASN A 38 -4.34 6.64 -5.28
C ASN A 38 -3.39 5.74 -4.45
N GLU A 39 -2.59 4.93 -5.14
CA GLU A 39 -1.52 4.11 -4.56
C GLU A 39 -0.55 4.87 -3.63
N PRO A 40 0.00 6.04 -4.00
CA PRO A 40 0.89 6.80 -3.11
C PRO A 40 0.19 7.29 -1.83
N VAL A 41 -1.09 7.67 -1.91
CA VAL A 41 -1.87 8.12 -0.74
C VAL A 41 -2.07 6.95 0.22
N LEU A 42 -2.45 5.79 -0.32
CA LEU A 42 -2.61 4.58 0.47
C LEU A 42 -1.28 4.13 1.07
N LYS A 43 -0.18 4.23 0.32
CA LYS A 43 1.15 3.94 0.85
C LYS A 43 1.50 4.85 2.02
N GLN A 44 1.32 6.16 1.87
CA GLN A 44 1.67 7.14 2.91
C GLN A 44 0.81 6.98 4.16
N ALA A 45 -0.47 6.64 4.00
CA ALA A 45 -1.36 6.37 5.12
C ALA A 45 -0.99 5.09 5.88
N PHE A 46 -0.42 4.08 5.20
CA PHE A 46 -0.12 2.79 5.80
C PHE A 46 1.35 2.67 6.26
N GLU A 47 2.27 3.46 5.70
CA GLU A 47 3.70 3.41 6.03
C GLU A 47 4.00 3.87 7.47
N GLN A 48 3.13 4.69 8.05
CA GLN A 48 3.19 5.09 9.46
C GLN A 48 2.98 3.91 10.44
N HIS A 49 2.26 2.87 9.99
CA HIS A 49 1.99 1.68 10.81
C HIS A 49 3.05 0.59 10.61
N GLY A 50 3.80 0.64 9.51
CA GLY A 50 4.98 -0.18 9.27
C GLY A 50 5.44 -0.21 7.82
N GLU A 51 6.49 -0.97 7.54
CA GLU A 51 7.14 -0.94 6.23
C GLU A 51 6.35 -1.71 5.16
N ILE A 52 6.03 -1.00 4.07
CA ILE A 52 5.25 -1.51 2.94
C ILE A 52 6.20 -1.99 1.84
N ILE A 53 5.99 -3.24 1.43
CA ILE A 53 6.66 -3.84 0.27
C ILE A 53 5.99 -3.37 -1.02
N GLU A 54 4.67 -3.47 -1.06
CA GLU A 54 3.89 -3.29 -2.29
C GLU A 54 2.54 -2.70 -1.97
N VAL A 55 2.12 -1.73 -2.78
CA VAL A 55 0.77 -1.17 -2.76
C VAL A 55 0.21 -1.29 -4.17
N LYS A 56 -1.08 -1.60 -4.28
CA LYS A 56 -1.78 -1.69 -5.56
C LYS A 56 -3.23 -1.27 -5.41
N VAL A 57 -3.63 -0.18 -6.04
CA VAL A 57 -5.03 0.24 -6.10
C VAL A 57 -5.64 -0.31 -7.38
N ILE A 58 -6.84 -0.88 -7.28
CA ILE A 58 -7.54 -1.39 -8.45
C ILE A 58 -8.51 -0.33 -8.93
N CYS A 59 -8.20 0.22 -10.11
CA CYS A 59 -9.08 1.11 -10.85
C CYS A 59 -9.76 0.39 -12.00
N ASP A 60 -10.97 0.85 -12.34
CA ASP A 60 -11.71 0.37 -13.49
C ASP A 60 -11.05 0.89 -14.76
N HIS A 61 -10.58 -0.03 -15.61
CA HIS A 61 -9.87 0.31 -16.83
C HIS A 61 -10.78 0.91 -17.93
N LYS A 62 -12.11 0.79 -17.82
CA LYS A 62 -13.04 1.34 -18.81
C LYS A 62 -13.45 2.78 -18.50
N SER A 63 -13.67 3.11 -17.23
CA SER A 63 -14.00 4.48 -16.80
C SER A 63 -12.82 5.26 -16.23
N GLY A 64 -11.67 4.61 -15.97
CA GLY A 64 -10.55 5.22 -15.23
C GLY A 64 -10.87 5.51 -13.76
N LYS A 65 -12.04 5.10 -13.26
CA LYS A 65 -12.49 5.38 -11.90
C LYS A 65 -12.02 4.28 -10.96
N SER A 66 -11.48 4.63 -9.78
CA SER A 66 -11.07 3.63 -8.79
C SER A 66 -12.25 2.71 -8.45
N LYS A 67 -12.04 1.39 -8.35
CA LYS A 67 -13.13 0.50 -7.92
C LYS A 67 -13.44 0.63 -6.42
N GLY A 68 -12.76 1.55 -5.74
CA GLY A 68 -12.86 1.76 -4.31
C GLY A 68 -12.18 0.66 -3.50
N TYR A 69 -11.21 -0.04 -4.08
CA TYR A 69 -10.42 -1.02 -3.35
C TYR A 69 -8.98 -1.15 -3.86
N GLY A 70 -8.12 -1.66 -3.00
CA GLY A 70 -6.71 -1.88 -3.24
C GLY A 70 -6.14 -2.96 -2.32
N PHE A 71 -4.84 -3.19 -2.47
CA PHE A 71 -4.08 -4.17 -1.72
C PHE A 71 -2.79 -3.52 -1.23
N VAL A 72 -2.41 -3.82 0.01
CA VAL A 72 -1.14 -3.40 0.59
C VAL A 72 -0.44 -4.65 1.12
N LYS A 73 0.85 -4.75 0.90
CA LYS A 73 1.69 -5.84 1.38
C LYS A 73 2.76 -5.25 2.29
N PHE A 74 2.79 -5.71 3.53
CA PHE A 74 3.77 -5.31 4.53
C PHE A 74 4.94 -6.29 4.60
N THR A 75 6.09 -5.81 5.09
CA THR A 75 7.26 -6.65 5.39
C THR A 75 7.05 -7.52 6.61
N SER A 76 6.22 -7.08 7.55
CA SER A 76 5.93 -7.79 8.79
C SER A 76 4.42 -7.94 9.00
N GLU A 77 4.02 -9.13 9.43
CA GLU A 77 2.63 -9.44 9.77
C GLU A 77 2.15 -8.62 10.98
N THR A 78 3.03 -8.33 11.92
CA THR A 78 2.73 -7.46 13.08
C THR A 78 2.32 -6.05 12.64
N ALA A 79 3.03 -5.48 11.66
CA ALA A 79 2.68 -4.20 11.07
C ALA A 79 1.34 -4.27 10.33
N ALA A 80 1.11 -5.35 9.58
CA ALA A 80 -0.16 -5.57 8.89
C ALA A 80 -1.35 -5.68 9.87
N SER A 81 -1.19 -6.44 10.95
CA SER A 81 -2.22 -6.61 11.98
C SER A 81 -2.51 -5.31 12.73
N LYS A 82 -1.47 -4.52 13.02
CA LYS A 82 -1.61 -3.20 13.64
C LYS A 82 -2.35 -2.24 12.70
N ALA A 83 -1.90 -2.12 11.45
CA ALA A 83 -2.56 -1.31 10.44
C ALA A 83 -4.03 -1.73 10.24
N LEU A 84 -4.31 -3.03 10.18
CA LEU A 84 -5.68 -3.53 10.09
C LEU A 84 -6.53 -3.08 11.28
N LYS A 85 -6.05 -3.23 12.52
CA LYS A 85 -6.83 -2.84 13.70
C LYS A 85 -7.04 -1.33 13.82
N GLU A 86 -6.03 -0.54 13.46
CA GLU A 86 -6.11 0.91 13.60
C GLU A 86 -6.87 1.57 12.46
N MET A 87 -6.70 1.08 11.22
CA MET A 87 -7.23 1.73 10.02
C MET A 87 -8.55 1.09 9.53
N ASP A 88 -8.95 -0.09 10.02
CA ASP A 88 -10.25 -0.68 9.68
C ASP A 88 -11.41 0.20 10.21
N GLY A 89 -12.32 0.59 9.32
CA GLY A 89 -13.43 1.47 9.63
C GLY A 89 -13.10 2.97 9.64
N GLN A 90 -11.83 3.36 9.46
CA GLN A 90 -11.45 4.77 9.42
C GLN A 90 -12.03 5.50 8.22
N LEU A 91 -12.21 6.81 8.35
CA LEU A 91 -12.72 7.65 7.28
C LEU A 91 -11.54 8.20 6.48
N LEU A 92 -11.34 7.66 5.28
CA LEU A 92 -10.35 8.13 4.31
C LEU A 92 -11.08 8.83 3.17
N ASP A 93 -10.78 10.12 2.97
CA ASP A 93 -11.25 10.86 1.81
C ASP A 93 -12.79 10.88 1.68
N GLY A 94 -13.48 11.02 2.82
CA GLY A 94 -14.94 11.05 2.87
C GLY A 94 -15.63 9.67 2.86
N ARG A 95 -14.87 8.56 2.85
CA ARG A 95 -15.43 7.19 2.90
C ARG A 95 -14.80 6.33 3.97
N ASN A 96 -15.61 5.47 4.58
CA ASN A 96 -15.11 4.46 5.51
C ASN A 96 -14.35 3.37 4.74
N ILE A 97 -13.06 3.23 5.05
CA ILE A 97 -12.24 2.16 4.52
C ILE A 97 -12.43 0.91 5.37
N ARG A 98 -12.31 -0.25 4.72
CA ARG A 98 -12.41 -1.55 5.37
C ARG A 98 -11.17 -2.35 5.05
N ILE A 99 -10.54 -2.91 6.06
CA ILE A 99 -9.28 -3.63 5.92
C ILE A 99 -9.50 -5.09 6.30
N SER A 100 -8.97 -6.00 5.51
CA SER A 100 -9.08 -7.43 5.77
C SER A 100 -7.81 -8.13 5.32
N TYR A 101 -7.46 -9.25 5.96
CA TYR A 101 -6.36 -10.07 5.46
C TYR A 101 -6.69 -10.58 4.06
N ALA A 102 -5.80 -10.36 3.10
CA ALA A 102 -5.94 -10.91 1.77
C ALA A 102 -5.57 -12.39 1.83
N HIS A 103 -6.57 -13.25 1.89
CA HIS A 103 -6.36 -14.69 1.73
C HIS A 103 -5.97 -14.96 0.26
N LYS A 104 -4.89 -15.71 0.07
CA LYS A 104 -4.48 -16.20 -1.24
C LYS A 104 -4.86 -17.68 -1.26
N GLU A 105 -6.00 -18.00 -1.85
CA GLU A 105 -6.30 -19.40 -2.23
C GLU A 105 -5.39 -19.85 -3.37
#